data_AF-A0AAD2FZL9-F1
#
_entry.id   AF-A0AAD2FZL9-F1
#
_cell.length_a   1.000
_cell.length_b   1.000
_cell.length_c   1.000
_cell.angle_alpha   90.00
_cell.angle_beta   90.00
_cell.angle_gamma   90.00
#
_symmetry.space_group_name_H-M   'P 1'
#
loop_
_entity.id
_entity.type
_entity.pdbx_description
1 polymer ?
#
loop_
_entity_poly.entity_id
_entity_poly.type
_entity_poly.pdbx_seq_one_letter_code
_entity_poly.pdbx_strand_id
1 'polypeptide(L)'
;MKTSSVAALALTALYERDSVLLEQKFQHLTAPNLKEIDTLLWNEEKRILKSRSIHDTNMNSSSSNNNDSNTSDADVNHCFDLMLLKNNDNHNRVLAQAVIRRLVFQGLGKFRNLYSIEEVEEALVSHTLPQHLQETLVQKYGDDTNNHNNNNSAAPNNKTWKDALDQLVKLSGRTLEELNDHAGTVHGLDKRKLWELILEHPMTAYEPFKCQHCGQVTVQDDATSTPQDNEKLGLSMVEPNGSEIGLRGGWFRGRPYSSTTIFQLKCTNCGEISRWYRSGHPKMLLNPSMGWGRLCGEQEDLRLHLASYLGIPIRMCLPLDWDHVWTEFLLPRTNDDSAHDTDGQDQTWDIRDDSARNFAVRLDEGIGSWTGVLAISPDPDWCQDVTNEYLSSENQNVHGRADSVHATKMPRYRELVEIAQRDTTGDSTQAKTVIGFILKRANWSPSEVSETMKRASTEYGSKEWWDLVDDDEASRII
;
A
#
# COMPACT_ATOMS: atom_id res chain seq x y z
N MET A 1 16.67 10.68 19.34
CA MET A 1 16.31 12.12 19.39
C MET A 1 15.00 12.22 20.16
N LYS A 2 15.02 12.76 21.39
CA LYS A 2 13.80 12.97 22.19
C LYS A 2 13.22 14.34 21.84
N THR A 3 12.35 14.38 20.85
CA THR A 3 11.51 15.55 20.59
C THR A 3 10.06 15.14 20.83
N SER A 4 9.64 15.13 22.10
CA SER A 4 8.21 15.31 22.40
C SER A 4 7.91 16.78 22.15
N SER A 5 7.62 17.09 20.89
CA SER A 5 7.31 18.45 20.47
C SER A 5 5.87 18.77 20.86
N VAL A 6 5.60 20.03 21.21
CA VAL A 6 4.23 20.53 21.43
C VAL A 6 3.30 20.18 20.26
N ALA A 7 3.83 20.12 19.03
CA ALA A 7 3.10 19.69 17.84
C ALA A 7 2.58 18.25 17.93
N ALA A 8 3.34 17.31 18.51
CA ALA A 8 2.88 15.93 18.69
C ALA A 8 1.69 15.87 19.66
N LEU A 9 1.80 16.53 20.81
CA LEU A 9 0.71 16.65 21.78
C LEU A 9 -0.53 17.34 21.20
N ALA A 10 -0.30 18.38 20.39
CA ALA A 10 -1.37 19.10 19.70
C ALA A 10 -2.09 18.20 18.69
N LEU A 11 -1.36 17.42 17.89
CA LEU A 11 -1.97 16.47 16.95
C LEU A 11 -2.77 15.39 17.67
N THR A 12 -2.24 14.82 18.76
CA THR A 12 -2.97 13.86 19.59
C THR A 12 -4.27 14.47 20.14
N ALA A 13 -4.19 15.66 20.74
CA ALA A 13 -5.36 16.36 21.28
C ALA A 13 -6.41 16.70 20.21
N LEU A 14 -5.97 17.06 18.99
CA LEU A 14 -6.87 17.27 17.87
C LEU A 14 -7.57 15.98 17.46
N TYR A 15 -6.84 14.86 17.39
CA TYR A 15 -7.39 13.56 17.06
C TYR A 15 -8.42 13.06 18.08
N GLU A 16 -8.14 13.22 19.37
CA GLU A 16 -9.10 12.90 20.43
C GLU A 16 -10.38 13.73 20.33
N ARG A 17 -10.26 15.00 19.89
CA ARG A 17 -11.39 15.90 19.74
C ARG A 17 -12.23 15.64 18.48
N ASP A 18 -11.59 15.35 17.35
CA ASP A 18 -12.25 15.27 16.04
C ASP A 18 -11.59 14.25 15.09
N SER A 19 -11.50 13.00 15.54
CA SER A 19 -10.87 11.90 14.79
C SER A 19 -11.52 11.68 13.43
N VAL A 20 -12.86 11.75 13.34
CA VAL A 20 -13.59 11.51 12.09
C VAL A 20 -13.21 12.55 11.03
N LEU A 21 -13.15 13.83 11.39
CA LEU A 21 -12.75 14.89 10.47
C LEU A 21 -11.31 14.70 9.99
N LEU A 22 -10.39 14.42 10.90
CA LEU A 22 -8.99 14.26 10.55
C LEU A 22 -8.77 13.03 9.67
N GLU A 23 -9.41 11.89 9.98
CA GLU A 23 -9.37 10.71 9.12
C GLU A 23 -9.81 11.01 7.69
N GLN A 24 -10.92 11.74 7.54
CA GLN A 24 -11.39 12.16 6.22
C GLN A 24 -10.36 13.00 5.47
N LYS A 25 -9.68 13.92 6.16
CA LYS A 25 -8.67 14.80 5.57
C LYS A 25 -7.38 14.08 5.23
N PHE A 26 -6.87 13.23 6.11
CA PHE A 26 -5.65 12.45 5.88
C PHE A 26 -5.85 11.33 4.85
N GLN A 27 -7.07 10.83 4.68
CA GLN A 27 -7.38 9.83 3.67
C GLN A 27 -7.22 10.36 2.24
N HIS A 28 -7.58 11.62 2.00
CA HIS A 28 -7.37 12.29 0.71
C HIS A 28 -6.71 13.64 0.97
N LEU A 29 -5.40 13.58 1.24
CA LEU A 29 -4.63 14.72 1.69
C LEU A 29 -4.34 15.67 0.53
N THR A 30 -5.35 16.46 0.17
CA THR A 30 -5.29 17.54 -0.82
C THR A 30 -4.73 18.82 -0.20
N ALA A 31 -4.34 19.78 -1.03
CA ALA A 31 -3.85 21.07 -0.53
C ALA A 31 -4.84 21.82 0.39
N PRO A 32 -6.16 21.87 0.10
CA PRO A 32 -7.13 22.44 1.05
C PRO A 32 -7.18 21.70 2.39
N ASN A 33 -7.15 20.36 2.36
CA ASN A 33 -7.17 19.55 3.57
C ASN A 33 -5.91 19.77 4.42
N LEU A 34 -4.73 19.83 3.78
CA LEU A 34 -3.47 20.11 4.46
C LEU A 34 -3.49 21.50 5.12
N LYS A 35 -3.93 22.54 4.40
CA LYS A 35 -4.02 23.90 4.94
C LYS A 35 -4.90 23.97 6.19
N GLU A 36 -6.01 23.23 6.18
CA GLU A 36 -6.92 23.16 7.32
C GLU A 36 -6.29 22.41 8.49
N ILE A 37 -5.64 21.26 8.25
CA ILE A 37 -4.89 20.52 9.27
C ILE A 37 -3.81 21.41 9.89
N ASP A 38 -2.99 22.09 9.08
CA ASP A 38 -1.93 22.99 9.55
C ASP A 38 -2.54 24.10 10.45
N THR A 39 -3.69 24.67 10.05
CA THR A 39 -4.39 25.70 10.82
C THR A 39 -4.91 25.18 12.16
N LEU A 40 -5.55 24.00 12.15
CA LEU A 40 -6.06 23.36 13.37
C LEU A 40 -4.91 23.04 14.32
N LEU A 41 -3.83 22.46 13.79
CA LEU A 41 -2.67 22.05 14.56
C LEU A 41 -1.97 23.25 15.19
N TRP A 42 -1.78 24.32 14.43
CA TRP A 42 -1.22 25.57 14.93
C TRP A 42 -2.04 26.19 16.07
N ASN A 43 -3.37 26.21 15.92
CA ASN A 43 -4.26 26.73 16.96
C ASN A 43 -4.20 25.88 18.24
N GLU A 44 -4.07 24.57 18.09
CA GLU A 44 -3.96 23.65 19.21
C GLU A 44 -2.60 23.76 19.92
N GLU A 45 -1.50 23.90 19.17
CA GLU A 45 -0.17 24.20 19.71
C GLU A 45 -0.19 25.50 20.53
N LYS A 46 -0.79 26.57 19.99
CA LYS A 46 -0.99 27.85 20.70
C LYS A 46 -1.76 27.65 22.00
N ARG A 47 -2.83 26.86 21.98
CA ARG A 47 -3.64 26.55 23.17
C ARG A 47 -2.80 25.85 24.24
N ILE A 48 -2.04 24.81 23.87
CA ILE A 48 -1.20 24.03 24.81
C ILE A 48 -0.10 24.91 25.43
N LEU A 49 0.58 25.72 24.61
CA LEU A 49 1.63 26.63 25.08
C LEU A 49 1.09 27.67 26.07
N LYS A 50 -0.08 28.25 25.78
CA LYS A 50 -0.73 29.20 26.69
C LYS A 50 -1.08 28.55 28.02
N SER A 51 -1.62 27.33 28.01
CA SER A 51 -1.92 26.58 29.24
C SER A 51 -0.67 26.30 30.09
N ARG A 52 0.45 25.93 29.46
CA ARG A 52 1.73 25.70 30.17
C ARG A 52 2.28 26.97 30.80
N SER A 53 2.29 28.08 30.05
CA SER A 53 2.79 29.37 30.56
C SER A 53 1.99 29.89 31.76
N ILE A 54 0.66 29.72 31.76
CA ILE A 54 -0.18 30.07 32.91
C ILE A 54 0.19 29.20 34.13
N HIS A 55 0.44 27.90 33.93
CA HIS A 55 0.80 26.99 35.00
C HIS A 55 2.15 27.36 35.65
N ASP A 56 3.18 27.67 34.84
CA ASP A 56 4.51 28.06 35.31
C ASP A 56 4.47 29.40 36.07
N THR A 57 3.64 30.34 35.61
CA THR A 57 3.47 31.64 36.27
C THR A 57 2.83 31.47 37.65
N ASN A 58 1.81 30.61 37.79
CA ASN A 58 1.16 30.36 39.07
C ASN A 58 2.05 29.60 40.08
N MET A 59 2.92 28.70 39.60
CA MET A 59 3.91 27.99 40.42
C MET A 59 4.97 28.94 41.00
N ASN A 60 5.49 29.88 40.18
CA ASN A 60 6.49 30.85 40.63
C ASN A 60 5.92 31.98 41.51
N SER A 61 4.65 32.34 41.32
CA SER A 61 3.94 33.34 42.12
C SER A 61 3.76 32.93 43.59
N SER A 62 3.85 31.63 43.89
CA SER A 62 3.76 31.10 45.26
C SER A 62 5.08 31.21 46.05
N SER A 63 6.17 31.66 45.41
CA SER A 63 7.51 31.76 46.02
C SER A 63 8.08 33.19 46.12
N SER A 64 7.36 34.24 45.71
CA SER A 64 7.84 35.62 45.90
C SER A 64 6.71 36.63 46.06
N ASN A 65 6.50 37.09 47.30
CA ASN A 65 5.89 38.38 47.57
C ASN A 65 6.87 39.47 47.13
N ASN A 66 6.70 40.07 45.95
CA ASN A 66 6.96 41.49 45.69
C ASN A 66 6.48 41.94 44.29
N ASN A 67 5.99 43.17 44.31
CA ASN A 67 5.27 43.99 43.32
C ASN A 67 5.72 44.02 41.84
N ASP A 68 4.72 44.37 41.02
CA ASP A 68 4.73 45.14 39.77
C ASP A 68 5.43 44.54 38.54
N SER A 69 4.66 43.78 37.76
CA SER A 69 4.88 43.68 36.30
C SER A 69 3.57 43.53 35.54
N ASN A 70 3.03 44.65 35.03
CA ASN A 70 2.03 44.66 33.96
C ASN A 70 2.72 44.27 32.63
N THR A 71 3.01 42.99 32.44
CA THR A 71 3.32 42.46 31.11
C THR A 71 2.03 42.49 30.28
N SER A 72 2.04 43.24 29.17
CA SER A 72 0.88 43.38 28.32
C SER A 72 0.59 42.08 27.55
N ASP A 73 -0.68 41.73 27.35
CA ASP A 73 -1.08 40.56 26.54
C ASP A 73 -0.46 40.56 25.13
N ALA A 74 -0.11 41.74 24.60
CA ALA A 74 0.55 41.89 23.32
C ALA A 74 1.99 41.35 23.31
N ASP A 75 2.75 41.55 24.40
CA ASP A 75 4.14 41.08 24.50
C ASP A 75 4.22 39.56 24.64
N VAL A 76 3.24 38.98 25.35
CA VAL A 76 3.08 37.52 25.49
C VAL A 76 2.78 36.88 24.14
N ASN A 77 1.85 37.45 23.36
CA ASN A 77 1.50 36.95 22.04
C ASN A 77 2.68 37.04 21.03
N HIS A 78 3.47 38.11 21.08
CA HIS A 78 4.65 38.26 20.20
C HIS A 78 5.75 37.24 20.49
N CYS A 79 6.00 36.95 21.78
CA CYS A 79 6.95 35.91 22.18
C CYS A 79 6.50 34.51 21.71
N PHE A 80 5.20 34.21 21.78
CA PHE A 80 4.65 32.94 21.28
C PHE A 80 4.80 32.80 19.77
N ASP A 81 4.50 33.84 18.99
CA ASP A 81 4.65 33.78 17.53
C ASP A 81 6.12 33.53 17.11
N LEU A 82 7.11 34.05 17.86
CA LEU A 82 8.54 33.76 17.64
C LEU A 82 8.94 32.35 18.03
N MET A 83 8.42 31.80 19.13
CA MET A 83 8.64 30.39 19.52
C MET A 83 8.02 29.43 18.49
N LEU A 84 6.85 29.78 17.98
CA LEU A 84 6.13 28.99 16.99
C LEU A 84 6.83 29.00 15.61
N LEU A 85 7.39 30.13 15.19
CA LEU A 85 8.23 30.20 13.98
C LEU A 85 9.47 29.29 14.07
N LYS A 86 10.07 29.15 15.26
CA LYS A 86 11.17 28.21 15.50
C LYS A 86 10.71 26.74 15.54
N ASN A 87 9.43 26.49 15.81
CA ASN A 87 8.84 25.15 15.86
C ASN A 87 8.27 24.67 14.53
N ASN A 88 8.32 25.47 13.46
CA ASN A 88 7.75 25.10 12.17
C ASN A 88 8.37 23.79 11.61
N ASP A 89 9.67 23.55 11.87
CA ASP A 89 10.32 22.29 11.50
C ASP A 89 9.72 21.09 12.25
N ASN A 90 9.43 21.25 13.55
CA ASN A 90 8.80 20.19 14.35
C ASN A 90 7.37 19.92 13.88
N HIS A 91 6.61 20.96 13.55
CA HIS A 91 5.26 20.86 13.01
C HIS A 91 5.23 20.03 11.72
N ASN A 92 6.11 20.37 10.77
CA ASN A 92 6.22 19.64 9.50
C ASN A 92 6.63 18.18 9.70
N ARG A 93 7.60 17.92 10.59
CA ARG A 93 8.06 16.56 10.91
C ARG A 93 6.98 15.72 11.60
N VAL A 94 6.19 16.30 12.50
CA VAL A 94 5.05 15.62 13.15
C VAL A 94 3.99 15.20 12.13
N LEU A 95 3.65 16.08 11.20
CA LEU A 95 2.69 15.76 10.14
C LEU A 95 3.23 14.70 9.18
N ALA A 96 4.51 14.76 8.80
CA ALA A 96 5.15 13.70 8.02
C ALA A 96 5.13 12.35 8.75
N GLN A 97 5.41 12.35 10.05
CA GLN A 97 5.36 11.14 10.89
C GLN A 97 3.97 10.54 10.94
N ALA A 98 2.95 11.37 11.16
CA ALA A 98 1.57 10.96 11.19
C ALA A 98 1.13 10.34 9.84
N VAL A 99 1.51 10.99 8.72
CA VAL A 99 1.23 10.48 7.37
C VAL A 99 1.91 9.12 7.13
N ILE A 100 3.20 8.97 7.43
CA ILE A 100 3.89 7.68 7.27
C ILE A 100 3.24 6.60 8.12
N ARG A 101 3.00 6.86 9.42
CA ARG A 101 2.37 5.88 10.32
C ARG A 101 1.02 5.44 9.77
N ARG A 102 0.20 6.38 9.30
CA ARG A 102 -1.09 6.07 8.68
C ARG A 102 -0.93 5.15 7.47
N LEU A 103 -0.03 5.47 6.55
CA LEU A 103 0.20 4.65 5.33
C LEU A 103 0.71 3.25 5.68
N VAL A 104 1.63 3.14 6.63
CA VAL A 104 2.14 1.86 7.14
C VAL A 104 1.01 1.05 7.77
N PHE A 105 0.21 1.65 8.65
CA PHE A 105 -0.91 0.99 9.31
C PHE A 105 -1.99 0.54 8.31
N GLN A 106 -2.27 1.34 7.28
CA GLN A 106 -3.16 0.96 6.20
C GLN A 106 -2.61 -0.25 5.42
N GLY A 107 -1.31 -0.26 5.12
CA GLY A 107 -0.63 -1.38 4.48
C GLY A 107 -0.66 -2.64 5.34
N LEU A 108 -0.31 -2.54 6.62
CA LEU A 108 -0.33 -3.65 7.58
C LEU A 108 -1.73 -4.16 7.87
N GLY A 109 -2.75 -3.30 7.79
CA GLY A 109 -4.15 -3.70 7.81
C GLY A 109 -4.50 -4.72 6.75
N LYS A 110 -3.74 -4.82 5.65
CA LYS A 110 -3.98 -5.78 4.58
C LYS A 110 -3.39 -7.14 4.92
N PHE A 111 -2.22 -7.16 5.55
CA PHE A 111 -1.60 -8.37 6.10
C PHE A 111 -2.39 -8.92 7.30
N ARG A 112 -2.92 -8.04 8.17
CA ARG A 112 -3.72 -8.45 9.33
C ARG A 112 -5.05 -9.11 8.94
N ASN A 113 -5.65 -8.67 7.83
CA ASN A 113 -6.93 -9.15 7.34
C ASN A 113 -6.77 -10.24 6.25
N LEU A 114 -5.63 -10.94 6.23
CA LEU A 114 -5.48 -12.11 5.37
C LEU A 114 -6.41 -13.23 5.85
N TYR A 115 -6.98 -13.95 4.90
CA TYR A 115 -7.81 -15.11 5.21
C TYR A 115 -6.94 -16.26 5.70
N SER A 116 -7.54 -17.15 6.50
CA SER A 116 -6.87 -18.37 6.96
C SER A 116 -6.48 -19.26 5.79
N ILE A 117 -5.52 -20.17 6.02
CA ILE A 117 -5.07 -21.15 5.02
C ILE A 117 -6.29 -21.96 4.53
N GLU A 118 -7.17 -22.36 5.44
CA GLU A 118 -8.38 -23.13 5.15
C GLU A 118 -9.36 -22.36 4.26
N GLU A 119 -9.56 -21.06 4.51
CA GLU A 119 -10.45 -20.21 3.71
C GLU A 119 -9.89 -19.95 2.30
N VAL A 120 -8.56 -19.78 2.18
CA VAL A 120 -7.90 -19.65 0.87
C VAL A 120 -8.01 -20.96 0.09
N GLU A 121 -7.82 -22.10 0.75
CA GLU A 121 -7.95 -23.42 0.13
C GLU A 121 -9.39 -23.69 -0.32
N GLU A 122 -10.40 -23.38 0.51
CA GLU A 122 -11.81 -23.45 0.13
C GLU A 122 -12.06 -22.63 -1.14
N ALA A 123 -11.53 -21.41 -1.21
CA ALA A 123 -11.66 -20.56 -2.39
C ALA A 123 -11.01 -21.15 -3.64
N LEU A 124 -9.82 -21.74 -3.52
CA LEU A 124 -9.09 -22.38 -4.64
C LEU A 124 -9.84 -23.57 -5.23
N VAL A 125 -10.58 -24.33 -4.41
CA VAL A 125 -11.39 -25.46 -4.87
C VAL A 125 -12.83 -25.09 -5.23
N SER A 126 -13.29 -23.89 -4.87
CA SER A 126 -14.71 -23.51 -4.95
C SER A 126 -15.28 -23.41 -6.36
N HIS A 127 -14.44 -23.11 -7.36
CA HIS A 127 -14.87 -22.87 -8.73
C HIS A 127 -14.27 -23.87 -9.70
N THR A 128 -15.12 -24.47 -10.54
CA THR A 128 -14.68 -25.18 -11.73
C THR A 128 -14.27 -24.18 -12.81
N LEU A 129 -13.06 -24.31 -13.35
CA LEU A 129 -12.55 -23.49 -14.42
C LEU A 129 -13.33 -23.74 -15.72
N PRO A 130 -13.61 -22.71 -16.54
CA PRO A 130 -14.17 -22.90 -17.87
C PRO A 130 -13.28 -23.79 -18.74
N GLN A 131 -13.87 -24.64 -19.58
CA GLN A 131 -13.12 -25.63 -20.38
C GLN A 131 -11.98 -25.01 -21.20
N HIS A 132 -12.22 -23.87 -21.87
CA HIS A 132 -11.19 -23.19 -22.65
C HIS A 132 -9.98 -22.76 -21.81
N LEU A 133 -10.22 -22.38 -20.54
CA LEU A 133 -9.16 -22.02 -19.61
C LEU A 133 -8.40 -23.26 -19.16
N GLN A 134 -9.09 -24.37 -18.88
CA GLN A 134 -8.44 -25.65 -18.58
C GLN A 134 -7.50 -26.08 -19.73
N GLU A 135 -7.99 -26.04 -20.97
CA GLU A 135 -7.22 -26.36 -22.18
C GLU A 135 -5.99 -25.46 -22.33
N THR A 136 -6.16 -24.14 -22.10
CA THR A 136 -5.06 -23.17 -22.13
C THR A 136 -4.00 -23.46 -21.07
N LEU A 137 -4.42 -23.79 -19.85
CA LEU A 137 -3.51 -24.10 -18.75
C LEU A 137 -2.76 -25.42 -19.00
N VAL A 138 -3.44 -26.44 -19.52
CA VAL A 138 -2.80 -27.69 -19.92
C VAL A 138 -1.80 -27.46 -21.06
N GLN A 139 -2.12 -26.61 -22.03
CA GLN A 139 -1.21 -26.29 -23.12
C GLN A 139 0.03 -25.52 -22.65
N LYS A 140 -0.11 -24.56 -21.72
CA LYS A 140 1.00 -23.71 -21.27
C LYS A 140 1.84 -24.34 -20.18
N TYR A 141 1.21 -25.05 -19.24
CA TYR A 141 1.84 -25.55 -18.01
C TYR A 141 1.81 -27.08 -17.91
N GLY A 142 1.17 -27.78 -18.85
CA GLY A 142 1.23 -29.23 -18.96
C GLY A 142 2.68 -29.70 -19.01
N ASP A 143 3.00 -30.75 -18.25
CA ASP A 143 4.32 -31.36 -18.29
C ASP A 143 4.61 -31.88 -19.72
N ASP A 144 5.42 -31.13 -20.46
CA ASP A 144 6.08 -31.61 -21.67
C ASP A 144 7.27 -32.54 -21.34
N THR A 145 7.55 -32.75 -20.04
CA THR A 145 8.61 -33.65 -19.59
C THR A 145 8.24 -35.10 -19.86
N ASN A 146 8.58 -35.57 -21.05
CA ASN A 146 9.07 -36.91 -21.31
C ASN A 146 8.21 -38.07 -20.79
N ASN A 147 7.20 -38.43 -21.56
CA ASN A 147 7.07 -39.85 -21.89
C ASN A 147 6.43 -40.07 -23.25
N HIS A 148 7.23 -39.91 -24.32
CA HIS A 148 6.97 -40.59 -25.59
C HIS A 148 6.91 -42.13 -25.45
N ASN A 149 7.12 -42.70 -24.24
CA ASN A 149 7.09 -44.14 -23.97
C ASN A 149 6.07 -44.61 -22.90
N ASN A 150 5.18 -43.76 -22.36
CA ASN A 150 4.07 -44.24 -21.51
C ASN A 150 2.72 -43.70 -21.97
N ASN A 151 1.96 -44.55 -22.65
CA ASN A 151 0.61 -44.27 -23.19
C ASN A 151 -0.49 -44.03 -22.12
N ASN A 152 -0.16 -43.76 -20.86
CA ASN A 152 -1.15 -43.73 -19.76
C ASN A 152 -1.02 -42.57 -18.76
N SER A 153 -0.18 -41.55 -18.98
CA SER A 153 -0.24 -40.35 -18.13
C SER A 153 -1.45 -39.51 -18.53
N ALA A 154 -2.53 -39.64 -17.77
CA ALA A 154 -3.70 -38.78 -17.90
C ALA A 154 -3.26 -37.31 -17.84
N ALA A 155 -3.66 -36.51 -18.83
CA ALA A 155 -3.35 -35.08 -18.87
C ALA A 155 -3.73 -34.41 -17.53
N PRO A 156 -2.94 -33.45 -17.03
CA PRO A 156 -3.28 -32.73 -15.82
C PRO A 156 -4.69 -32.16 -15.94
N ASN A 157 -5.55 -32.53 -14.99
CA ASN A 157 -6.96 -32.18 -15.02
C ASN A 157 -7.15 -30.92 -14.20
N ASN A 158 -6.83 -29.76 -14.79
CA ASN A 158 -6.92 -28.45 -14.14
C ASN A 158 -8.37 -28.00 -13.98
N LYS A 159 -9.17 -28.76 -13.23
CA LYS A 159 -10.60 -28.49 -13.04
C LYS A 159 -10.82 -27.27 -12.16
N THR A 160 -9.95 -27.04 -11.19
CA THR A 160 -10.04 -25.96 -10.22
C THR A 160 -8.76 -25.11 -10.22
N TRP A 161 -8.80 -23.96 -9.55
CA TRP A 161 -7.58 -23.18 -9.31
C TRP A 161 -6.60 -23.90 -8.39
N LYS A 162 -7.08 -24.76 -7.49
CA LYS A 162 -6.21 -25.62 -6.67
C LYS A 162 -5.40 -26.58 -7.53
N ASP A 163 -6.03 -27.26 -8.49
CA ASP A 163 -5.34 -28.17 -9.41
C ASP A 163 -4.24 -27.44 -10.20
N ALA A 164 -4.57 -26.24 -10.70
CA ALA A 164 -3.63 -25.39 -11.41
C ALA A 164 -2.47 -24.93 -10.51
N LEU A 165 -2.75 -24.52 -9.28
CA LEU A 165 -1.70 -24.12 -8.32
C LEU A 165 -0.78 -25.29 -7.98
N ASP A 166 -1.33 -26.49 -7.75
CA ASP A 166 -0.55 -27.70 -7.48
C ASP A 166 0.36 -28.06 -8.66
N GLN A 167 -0.09 -27.80 -9.89
CA GLN A 167 0.73 -27.94 -11.08
C GLN A 167 1.89 -26.93 -11.10
N LEU A 168 1.66 -25.67 -10.74
CA LEU A 168 2.74 -24.68 -10.65
C LEU A 168 3.77 -25.06 -9.58
N VAL A 169 3.31 -25.58 -8.44
CA VAL A 169 4.18 -26.09 -7.37
C VAL A 169 5.04 -27.25 -7.90
N LYS A 170 4.46 -28.20 -8.62
CA LYS A 170 5.21 -29.29 -9.30
C LYS A 170 6.26 -28.75 -10.27
N LEU A 171 5.89 -27.80 -11.13
CA LEU A 171 6.81 -27.17 -12.08
C LEU A 171 7.96 -26.43 -11.39
N SER A 172 7.73 -25.90 -10.18
CA SER A 172 8.75 -25.23 -9.38
C SER A 172 9.69 -26.17 -8.62
N GLY A 173 9.47 -27.50 -8.70
CA GLY A 173 10.44 -28.52 -8.32
C GLY A 173 9.96 -29.60 -7.34
N ARG A 174 8.75 -29.52 -6.76
CA ARG A 174 8.23 -30.46 -5.71
C ARG A 174 6.70 -30.51 -5.63
N THR A 175 6.12 -31.36 -4.76
CA THR A 175 4.66 -31.41 -4.46
C THR A 175 4.27 -30.53 -3.27
N LEU A 176 3.00 -30.09 -3.19
CA LEU A 176 2.48 -29.23 -2.10
C LEU A 176 2.53 -29.91 -0.72
N GLU A 177 2.45 -31.24 -0.66
CA GLU A 177 2.50 -32.02 0.59
C GLU A 177 3.87 -31.90 1.30
N GLU A 178 4.93 -31.57 0.58
CA GLU A 178 6.29 -31.39 1.12
C GLU A 178 6.53 -29.99 1.73
N LEU A 179 5.57 -29.06 1.62
CA LEU A 179 5.63 -27.71 2.21
C LEU A 179 5.21 -27.67 3.69
N ASN A 180 4.48 -28.67 4.18
CA ASN A 180 3.87 -28.65 5.52
C ASN A 180 4.77 -29.19 6.65
N ASP A 181 5.97 -29.72 6.35
CA ASP A 181 6.92 -30.11 7.40
C ASP A 181 7.67 -28.89 7.96
N HIS A 182 7.19 -28.39 9.09
CA HIS A 182 7.62 -27.16 9.78
C HIS A 182 9.01 -27.22 10.47
N ALA A 183 9.91 -28.11 10.05
CA ALA A 183 11.27 -28.17 10.58
C ALA A 183 12.25 -27.77 9.47
N GLY A 184 12.89 -26.61 9.66
CA GLY A 184 13.74 -25.94 8.70
C GLY A 184 14.74 -26.84 7.98
N THR A 185 15.17 -26.38 6.80
CA THR A 185 16.10 -27.02 5.84
C THR A 185 15.53 -28.16 4.99
N VAL A 186 14.36 -27.97 4.36
CA VAL A 186 13.96 -28.83 3.22
C VAL A 186 14.37 -28.16 1.90
N HIS A 187 15.51 -28.59 1.36
CA HIS A 187 16.03 -28.19 0.05
C HIS A 187 15.12 -28.69 -1.09
N GLY A 188 14.48 -27.81 -1.87
CA GLY A 188 14.11 -28.13 -3.25
C GLY A 188 12.87 -27.48 -3.86
N LEU A 189 12.04 -26.75 -3.10
CA LEU A 189 11.03 -25.87 -3.73
C LEU A 189 11.71 -24.57 -4.13
N ASP A 190 11.76 -24.28 -5.43
CA ASP A 190 12.20 -22.98 -5.91
C ASP A 190 11.05 -21.97 -5.75
N LYS A 191 10.96 -21.35 -4.56
CA LYS A 191 9.97 -20.32 -4.25
C LYS A 191 10.00 -19.14 -5.23
N ARG A 192 11.18 -18.84 -5.78
CA ARG A 192 11.32 -17.80 -6.80
C ARG A 192 10.61 -18.23 -8.08
N LYS A 193 10.95 -19.41 -8.61
CA LYS A 193 10.30 -19.95 -9.81
C LYS A 193 8.79 -20.09 -9.63
N LEU A 194 8.34 -20.55 -8.45
CA LEU A 194 6.92 -20.64 -8.14
C LEU A 194 6.22 -19.27 -8.20
N TRP A 195 6.82 -18.24 -7.60
CA TRP A 195 6.24 -16.91 -7.60
C TRP A 195 6.21 -16.29 -9.00
N GLU A 196 7.27 -16.48 -9.80
CA GLU A 196 7.31 -16.10 -11.21
C GLU A 196 6.16 -16.76 -12.00
N LEU A 197 5.97 -18.07 -11.83
CA LEU A 197 4.86 -18.80 -12.45
C LEU A 197 3.49 -18.27 -12.03
N ILE A 198 3.32 -17.92 -10.75
CA ILE A 198 2.06 -17.37 -10.22
C ILE A 198 1.76 -16.01 -10.86
N LEU A 199 2.73 -15.11 -10.92
CA LEU A 199 2.55 -13.75 -11.46
C LEU A 199 2.16 -13.79 -12.95
N GLU A 200 2.69 -14.73 -13.71
CA GLU A 200 2.33 -14.96 -15.13
C GLU A 200 1.05 -15.80 -15.32
N HIS A 201 0.47 -16.31 -14.24
CA HIS A 201 -0.69 -17.18 -14.29
C HIS A 201 -1.98 -16.36 -14.48
N PRO A 202 -2.95 -16.85 -15.30
CA PRO A 202 -4.28 -16.23 -15.41
C PRO A 202 -5.03 -16.06 -14.08
N MET A 203 -4.62 -16.80 -13.04
CA MET A 203 -5.15 -16.66 -11.68
C MET A 203 -4.88 -15.29 -11.08
N THR A 204 -3.78 -14.60 -11.40
CA THR A 204 -3.47 -13.26 -10.87
C THR A 204 -3.48 -12.17 -11.94
N ALA A 205 -3.91 -12.50 -13.16
CA ALA A 205 -3.95 -11.56 -14.27
C ALA A 205 -5.00 -10.46 -14.07
N TYR A 206 -4.78 -9.33 -14.72
CA TYR A 206 -5.75 -8.24 -14.78
C TYR A 206 -6.96 -8.70 -15.56
N GLU A 207 -8.15 -8.42 -15.03
CA GLU A 207 -9.38 -8.80 -15.69
C GLU A 207 -10.32 -7.59 -15.75
N PRO A 208 -10.64 -7.07 -16.95
CA PRO A 208 -11.55 -5.94 -17.06
C PRO A 208 -12.97 -6.35 -16.69
N PHE A 209 -13.80 -5.36 -16.36
CA PHE A 209 -15.21 -5.59 -16.06
C PHE A 209 -15.96 -6.13 -17.29
N LYS A 210 -16.61 -7.28 -17.10
CA LYS A 210 -17.46 -7.93 -18.11
C LYS A 210 -18.92 -7.92 -17.66
N CYS A 211 -19.86 -8.21 -18.54
CA CYS A 211 -21.21 -8.55 -18.11
C CYS A 211 -21.19 -9.93 -17.42
N GLN A 212 -21.78 -10.05 -16.23
CA GLN A 212 -21.85 -11.30 -15.45
C GLN A 212 -22.73 -12.38 -16.12
N HIS A 213 -23.56 -11.97 -17.10
CA HIS A 213 -24.48 -12.86 -17.80
C HIS A 213 -23.99 -13.27 -19.18
N CYS A 214 -23.51 -12.32 -19.99
CA CYS A 214 -23.07 -12.60 -21.37
C CYS A 214 -21.56 -12.54 -21.59
N GLY A 215 -20.76 -12.18 -20.58
CA GLY A 215 -19.29 -12.15 -20.65
C GLY A 215 -18.70 -11.02 -21.50
N GLN A 216 -19.52 -10.18 -22.14
CA GLN A 216 -19.02 -9.07 -22.96
C GLN A 216 -18.31 -8.03 -22.10
N VAL A 217 -17.13 -7.58 -22.53
CA VAL A 217 -16.40 -6.46 -21.89
C VAL A 217 -17.22 -5.18 -22.03
N THR A 218 -17.46 -4.53 -20.91
CA THR A 218 -18.42 -3.42 -20.81
C THR A 218 -17.79 -2.08 -20.49
N VAL A 219 -16.54 -2.06 -20.03
CA VAL A 219 -15.76 -0.85 -19.78
C VAL A 219 -14.43 -1.00 -20.52
N GLN A 220 -14.14 -0.09 -21.45
CA GLN A 220 -12.80 0.03 -22.03
C GLN A 220 -12.01 1.02 -21.16
N ASP A 221 -10.79 0.65 -20.78
CA ASP A 221 -9.94 1.41 -19.84
C ASP A 221 -9.57 2.83 -20.33
N ASP A 222 -9.82 3.11 -21.62
CA ASP A 222 -9.37 4.34 -22.31
C ASP A 222 -10.35 5.52 -22.16
N ALA A 223 -11.50 5.32 -21.53
CA ALA A 223 -12.50 6.38 -21.40
C ALA A 223 -12.24 7.22 -20.16
N THR A 224 -11.83 8.48 -20.37
CA THR A 224 -11.92 9.55 -19.36
C THR A 224 -13.37 9.69 -18.92
N SER A 225 -13.77 8.94 -17.89
CA SER A 225 -15.18 8.76 -17.56
C SER A 225 -15.72 10.00 -16.84
N THR A 226 -16.37 10.89 -17.59
CA THR A 226 -17.30 11.83 -16.96
C THR A 226 -18.51 11.06 -16.39
N PRO A 227 -19.24 11.61 -15.40
CA PRO A 227 -20.50 11.00 -14.95
C PRO A 227 -21.48 10.72 -16.10
N GLN A 228 -21.47 11.55 -17.15
CA GLN A 228 -22.30 11.33 -18.35
C GLN A 228 -21.83 10.11 -19.18
N ASP A 229 -20.54 9.80 -19.19
CA ASP A 229 -20.02 8.63 -19.90
C ASP A 229 -20.32 7.33 -19.14
N ASN A 230 -20.28 7.37 -17.81
CA ASN A 230 -20.73 6.26 -16.97
C ASN A 230 -22.21 5.94 -17.19
N GLU A 231 -23.06 6.97 -17.29
CA GLU A 231 -24.50 6.77 -17.58
C GLU A 231 -24.73 6.16 -18.97
N LYS A 232 -23.98 6.59 -19.99
CA LYS A 232 -24.04 5.99 -21.34
C LYS A 232 -23.60 4.52 -21.35
N LEU A 233 -22.69 4.14 -20.48
CA LEU A 233 -22.27 2.74 -20.27
C LEU A 233 -23.30 1.94 -19.47
N GLY A 234 -24.37 2.57 -18.97
CA GLY A 234 -25.37 1.93 -18.10
C GLY A 234 -24.86 1.66 -16.69
N LEU A 235 -23.80 2.37 -16.26
CA LEU A 235 -23.19 2.26 -14.94
C LEU A 235 -23.86 3.23 -13.97
N SER A 236 -24.36 2.72 -12.85
CA SER A 236 -24.86 3.51 -11.72
C SER A 236 -24.23 3.05 -10.41
N MET A 237 -24.29 3.88 -9.37
CA MET A 237 -23.84 3.51 -8.03
C MET A 237 -25.06 3.21 -7.16
N VAL A 238 -25.02 2.09 -6.44
CA VAL A 238 -26.08 1.65 -5.51
C VAL A 238 -25.47 1.22 -4.19
N GLU A 239 -26.28 1.22 -3.14
CA GLU A 239 -25.88 0.74 -1.81
C GLU A 239 -25.74 -0.80 -1.79
N PRO A 240 -24.95 -1.35 -0.86
CA PRO A 240 -24.86 -2.78 -0.63
C PRO A 240 -26.22 -3.32 -0.19
N ASN A 241 -26.55 -4.53 -0.63
CA ASN A 241 -27.78 -5.21 -0.21
C ASN A 241 -27.52 -6.34 0.80
N GLY A 242 -26.26 -6.56 1.17
CA GLY A 242 -25.82 -7.57 2.15
C GLY A 242 -25.48 -8.92 1.53
N SER A 243 -25.66 -9.10 0.21
CA SER A 243 -25.18 -10.28 -0.51
C SER A 243 -23.70 -10.18 -0.89
N GLU A 244 -23.11 -8.99 -0.76
CA GLU A 244 -21.73 -8.73 -1.14
C GLU A 244 -20.74 -9.26 -0.10
N ILE A 245 -19.80 -10.08 -0.55
CA ILE A 245 -18.84 -10.79 0.33
C ILE A 245 -17.48 -10.09 0.29
N GLY A 246 -16.93 -9.82 1.47
CA GLY A 246 -15.59 -9.25 1.62
C GLY A 246 -15.46 -7.87 0.97
N LEU A 247 -16.51 -7.05 1.05
CA LEU A 247 -16.50 -5.66 0.60
C LEU A 247 -15.27 -4.93 1.14
N ARG A 248 -14.56 -4.25 0.25
CA ARG A 248 -13.35 -3.50 0.58
C ARG A 248 -13.37 -2.12 -0.04
N GLY A 249 -12.67 -1.19 0.60
CA GLY A 249 -12.31 0.08 -0.03
C GLY A 249 -11.17 -0.12 -1.01
N GLY A 250 -10.95 0.89 -1.86
CA GLY A 250 -9.66 1.00 -2.55
C GLY A 250 -8.51 1.04 -1.55
N TRP A 251 -7.30 0.70 -2.00
CA TRP A 251 -6.14 0.72 -1.11
C TRP A 251 -5.88 2.13 -0.55
N PHE A 252 -6.06 3.18 -1.38
CA PHE A 252 -5.69 4.55 -1.00
C PHE A 252 -6.74 5.63 -1.36
N ARG A 253 -7.67 5.38 -2.29
CA ARG A 253 -8.75 6.35 -2.58
C ARG A 253 -9.88 6.26 -1.54
N GLY A 254 -10.04 7.33 -0.76
CA GLY A 254 -11.23 7.59 0.04
C GLY A 254 -12.45 8.01 -0.80
N ARG A 255 -13.56 8.28 -0.12
CA ARG A 255 -14.90 8.54 -0.71
C ARG A 255 -14.88 9.52 -1.91
N PRO A 256 -15.75 9.32 -2.91
CA PRO A 256 -17.03 8.60 -2.80
C PRO A 256 -16.95 7.08 -2.89
N TYR A 257 -15.83 6.51 -3.35
CA TYR A 257 -15.65 5.06 -3.48
C TYR A 257 -15.23 4.38 -2.17
N SER A 258 -15.91 4.69 -1.06
CA SER A 258 -15.75 3.91 0.17
C SER A 258 -16.10 2.44 -0.09
N SER A 259 -15.68 1.58 0.83
CA SER A 259 -15.95 0.13 0.92
C SER A 259 -17.42 -0.31 0.85
N THR A 260 -18.32 0.55 0.40
CA THR A 260 -19.77 0.39 0.37
C THR A 260 -20.37 0.69 -1.00
N THR A 261 -19.60 1.15 -1.99
CA THR A 261 -20.17 1.45 -3.31
C THR A 261 -20.25 0.20 -4.17
N ILE A 262 -21.46 -0.13 -4.62
CA ILE A 262 -21.70 -1.16 -5.62
C ILE A 262 -21.96 -0.45 -6.95
N PHE A 263 -21.19 -0.78 -7.97
CA PHE A 263 -21.47 -0.35 -9.32
C PHE A 263 -22.48 -1.31 -9.95
N GLN A 264 -23.63 -0.79 -10.35
CA GLN A 264 -24.63 -1.54 -11.07
C GLN A 264 -24.50 -1.22 -12.56
N LEU A 265 -24.28 -2.24 -13.37
CA LEU A 265 -24.16 -2.11 -14.81
C LEU A 265 -25.36 -2.77 -15.49
N LYS A 266 -26.10 -2.01 -16.29
CA LYS A 266 -27.10 -2.56 -17.22
C LYS A 266 -26.42 -2.85 -18.56
N CYS A 267 -26.24 -4.12 -18.90
CA CYS A 267 -25.56 -4.52 -20.12
C CYS A 267 -26.35 -4.08 -21.36
N THR A 268 -25.71 -3.34 -22.27
CA THR A 268 -26.35 -2.88 -23.52
C THR A 268 -26.59 -4.00 -24.52
N ASN A 269 -25.89 -5.13 -24.39
CA ASN A 269 -26.03 -6.27 -25.29
C ASN A 269 -27.16 -7.22 -24.86
N CYS A 270 -27.17 -7.68 -23.61
CA CYS A 270 -28.18 -8.64 -23.13
C CYS A 270 -29.28 -8.02 -22.26
N GLY A 271 -29.19 -6.73 -21.91
CA GLY A 271 -30.17 -6.03 -21.07
C GLY A 271 -30.10 -6.35 -19.57
N GLU A 272 -29.36 -7.41 -19.19
CA GLU A 272 -29.22 -7.87 -17.82
C GLU A 272 -28.42 -6.92 -16.93
N ILE A 273 -28.69 -7.01 -15.63
CA ILE A 273 -28.00 -6.22 -14.61
C ILE A 273 -26.87 -7.05 -13.99
N SER A 274 -25.68 -6.46 -13.98
CA SER A 274 -24.49 -6.95 -13.26
C SER A 274 -24.20 -6.04 -12.07
N ARG A 275 -23.86 -6.63 -10.93
CA ARG A 275 -23.48 -5.89 -9.72
C ARG A 275 -22.00 -6.09 -9.44
N TRP A 276 -21.26 -5.00 -9.51
CA TRP A 276 -19.82 -4.91 -9.39
C TRP A 276 -19.48 -4.27 -8.07
N TYR A 277 -18.63 -4.91 -7.28
CA TYR A 277 -18.10 -4.30 -6.07
C TYR A 277 -16.64 -4.67 -5.90
N ARG A 278 -15.94 -3.90 -5.07
CA ARG A 278 -14.56 -4.23 -4.73
C ARG A 278 -14.59 -5.27 -3.62
N SER A 279 -14.06 -6.46 -3.89
CA SER A 279 -13.95 -7.55 -2.90
C SER A 279 -12.48 -7.87 -2.65
N GLY A 280 -12.11 -8.08 -1.40
CA GLY A 280 -10.82 -8.65 -1.01
C GLY A 280 -10.87 -10.17 -0.79
N HIS A 281 -12.04 -10.78 -0.95
CA HIS A 281 -12.26 -12.19 -0.61
C HIS A 281 -11.73 -13.13 -1.72
N PRO A 282 -10.84 -14.09 -1.43
CA PRO A 282 -10.27 -15.01 -2.41
C PRO A 282 -11.31 -15.69 -3.29
N LYS A 283 -12.42 -16.18 -2.69
CA LYS A 283 -13.55 -16.78 -3.41
C LYS A 283 -14.18 -15.89 -4.51
N MET A 284 -14.17 -14.57 -4.31
CA MET A 284 -14.63 -13.61 -5.33
C MET A 284 -13.52 -13.33 -6.35
N LEU A 285 -12.29 -13.13 -5.88
CA LEU A 285 -11.11 -12.85 -6.72
C LEU A 285 -10.71 -14.03 -7.62
N LEU A 286 -11.04 -15.25 -7.22
CA LEU A 286 -10.78 -16.47 -7.96
C LEU A 286 -12.00 -16.93 -8.76
N ASN A 287 -13.06 -16.14 -8.89
CA ASN A 287 -14.24 -16.55 -9.63
C ASN A 287 -14.04 -16.34 -11.15
N PRO A 288 -13.87 -17.41 -11.95
CA PRO A 288 -13.59 -17.27 -13.38
C PRO A 288 -14.87 -17.09 -14.23
N SER A 289 -16.05 -17.30 -13.64
CA SER A 289 -17.32 -17.39 -14.37
C SER A 289 -18.19 -16.14 -14.23
N MET A 290 -18.04 -15.38 -13.15
CA MET A 290 -18.85 -14.19 -12.90
C MET A 290 -18.31 -12.92 -13.57
N GLY A 291 -17.48 -13.03 -14.61
CA GLY A 291 -16.88 -11.89 -15.30
C GLY A 291 -16.14 -10.92 -14.37
N TRP A 292 -15.69 -11.43 -13.21
CA TRP A 292 -15.34 -10.59 -12.07
C TRP A 292 -14.11 -9.75 -12.37
N GLY A 293 -14.29 -8.44 -12.49
CA GLY A 293 -13.17 -7.54 -12.76
C GLY A 293 -12.15 -7.58 -11.62
N ARG A 294 -10.87 -7.69 -11.98
CA ARG A 294 -9.72 -7.63 -11.08
C ARG A 294 -8.82 -6.50 -11.51
N LEU A 295 -8.94 -5.37 -10.82
CA LEU A 295 -8.04 -4.25 -10.97
C LEU A 295 -6.76 -4.49 -10.17
N CYS A 296 -5.75 -3.62 -10.33
CA CYS A 296 -4.47 -3.75 -9.63
C CYS A 296 -4.62 -4.00 -8.12
N GLY A 297 -5.56 -3.31 -7.47
CA GLY A 297 -5.79 -3.51 -6.05
C GLY A 297 -6.33 -4.89 -5.68
N GLU A 298 -7.22 -5.47 -6.48
CA GLU A 298 -7.76 -6.82 -6.28
C GLU A 298 -6.71 -7.89 -6.60
N GLN A 299 -5.87 -7.64 -7.60
CA GLN A 299 -4.75 -8.51 -7.93
C GLN A 299 -3.76 -8.59 -6.76
N GLU A 300 -3.39 -7.45 -6.16
CA GLU A 300 -2.49 -7.45 -5.01
C GLU A 300 -3.10 -8.09 -3.78
N ASP A 301 -4.40 -7.91 -3.50
CA ASP A 301 -5.05 -8.63 -2.41
C ASP A 301 -4.93 -10.16 -2.63
N LEU A 302 -5.21 -10.64 -3.85
CA LEU A 302 -5.09 -12.07 -4.17
C LEU A 302 -3.64 -12.55 -4.04
N ARG A 303 -2.67 -11.78 -4.55
CA ARG A 303 -1.24 -12.10 -4.42
C ARG A 303 -0.82 -12.17 -2.96
N LEU A 304 -1.26 -11.24 -2.09
CA LEU A 304 -1.00 -11.33 -0.65
C LEU A 304 -1.54 -12.64 -0.05
N HIS A 305 -2.78 -13.03 -0.37
CA HIS A 305 -3.37 -14.28 0.13
C HIS A 305 -2.59 -15.51 -0.34
N LEU A 306 -2.21 -15.55 -1.62
CA LEU A 306 -1.43 -16.66 -2.18
C LEU A 306 -0.02 -16.73 -1.58
N ALA A 307 0.66 -15.61 -1.42
CA ALA A 307 1.97 -15.57 -0.80
C ALA A 307 1.93 -16.06 0.64
N SER A 308 0.93 -15.64 1.42
CA SER A 308 0.70 -16.13 2.78
C SER A 308 0.42 -17.63 2.80
N TYR A 309 -0.49 -18.11 1.94
CA TYR A 309 -0.83 -19.53 1.79
C TYR A 309 0.39 -20.40 1.45
N LEU A 310 1.31 -19.89 0.61
CA LEU A 310 2.51 -20.61 0.15
C LEU A 310 3.76 -20.34 1.03
N GLY A 311 3.65 -19.53 2.08
CA GLY A 311 4.78 -19.12 2.90
C GLY A 311 5.88 -18.38 2.12
N ILE A 312 5.50 -17.56 1.15
CA ILE A 312 6.41 -16.74 0.35
C ILE A 312 6.57 -15.36 1.02
N PRO A 313 7.80 -14.98 1.42
CA PRO A 313 8.06 -13.69 2.04
C PRO A 313 7.90 -12.55 1.02
N ILE A 314 6.97 -11.64 1.30
CA ILE A 314 6.67 -10.49 0.45
C ILE A 314 6.56 -9.20 1.27
N ARG A 315 6.73 -8.08 0.56
CA ARG A 315 6.39 -6.74 1.06
C ARG A 315 5.57 -6.00 0.01
N MET A 316 4.68 -5.14 0.46
CA MET A 316 3.85 -4.32 -0.42
C MET A 316 4.58 -3.02 -0.75
N CYS A 317 4.62 -2.63 -2.02
CA CYS A 317 5.11 -1.33 -2.46
C CYS A 317 3.97 -0.37 -2.76
N LEU A 318 4.10 0.82 -2.19
CA LEU A 318 3.12 1.89 -2.24
C LEU A 318 3.71 3.14 -2.90
N PRO A 319 3.38 3.44 -4.16
CA PRO A 319 3.74 4.72 -4.78
C PRO A 319 2.90 5.85 -4.19
N LEU A 320 3.56 6.87 -3.65
CA LEU A 320 2.92 8.04 -3.07
C LEU A 320 2.34 8.95 -4.15
N ASP A 321 1.15 9.50 -3.87
CA ASP A 321 0.38 10.36 -4.77
C ASP A 321 -0.01 9.70 -6.11
N TRP A 322 -0.06 8.38 -6.14
CA TRP A 322 -0.45 7.56 -7.29
C TRP A 322 -1.39 6.43 -6.87
N ASP A 323 -2.39 6.12 -7.71
CA ASP A 323 -3.37 5.07 -7.45
C ASP A 323 -2.92 3.72 -8.01
N HIS A 324 -1.84 3.19 -7.43
CA HIS A 324 -1.30 1.88 -7.78
C HIS A 324 -0.66 1.22 -6.56
N VAL A 325 -0.41 -0.08 -6.65
CA VAL A 325 0.20 -0.90 -5.60
C VAL A 325 0.73 -2.16 -6.26
N TRP A 326 1.83 -2.69 -5.74
CA TRP A 326 2.37 -4.00 -6.15
C TRP A 326 3.09 -4.68 -4.99
N THR A 327 3.58 -5.89 -5.22
CA THR A 327 4.33 -6.67 -4.24
C THR A 327 5.75 -6.95 -4.72
N GLU A 328 6.70 -6.87 -3.79
CA GLU A 328 8.07 -7.34 -3.95
C GLU A 328 8.21 -8.64 -3.16
N PHE A 329 8.99 -9.60 -3.66
CA PHE A 329 9.26 -10.85 -2.96
C PHE A 329 10.73 -10.98 -2.64
N LEU A 330 11.03 -11.63 -1.52
CA LEU A 330 12.40 -11.80 -1.07
C LEU A 330 13.02 -13.03 -1.73
N LEU A 331 14.17 -12.85 -2.37
CA LEU A 331 14.94 -13.97 -2.89
C LEU A 331 15.67 -14.68 -1.75
N PRO A 332 15.54 -16.02 -1.63
CA PRO A 332 16.42 -16.79 -0.78
C PRO A 332 17.86 -16.55 -1.21
N ARG A 333 18.77 -16.34 -0.26
CA ARG A 333 20.20 -16.27 -0.54
C ARG A 333 20.58 -17.58 -1.24
N THR A 334 21.02 -17.50 -2.49
CA THR A 334 21.63 -18.66 -3.14
C THR A 334 22.88 -18.98 -2.34
N ASN A 335 22.92 -20.16 -1.72
CA ASN A 335 24.11 -20.70 -1.10
C ASN A 335 25.13 -21.01 -2.21
N ASP A 336 25.70 -19.98 -2.84
CA ASP A 336 26.97 -20.15 -3.52
C ASP A 336 28.02 -20.35 -2.43
N ASP A 337 28.72 -21.48 -2.51
CA ASP A 337 29.67 -22.08 -1.56
C ASP A 337 30.88 -21.20 -1.17
N SER A 338 30.85 -19.89 -1.38
CA SER A 338 31.88 -18.98 -0.89
C SER A 338 31.66 -18.68 0.59
N ALA A 339 32.26 -19.52 1.44
CA ALA A 339 32.39 -19.37 2.89
C ALA A 339 33.18 -18.12 3.31
N HIS A 340 32.68 -16.94 2.97
CA HIS A 340 33.11 -15.68 3.56
C HIS A 340 31.99 -15.15 4.43
N ASP A 341 32.16 -15.35 5.74
CA ASP A 341 31.46 -14.67 6.83
C ASP A 341 31.67 -13.15 6.70
N THR A 342 30.86 -12.51 5.88
CA THR A 342 30.55 -11.09 6.04
C THR A 342 29.19 -11.01 6.71
N ASP A 343 29.21 -10.73 8.01
CA ASP A 343 28.07 -10.26 8.78
C ASP A 343 27.32 -9.17 7.97
N GLY A 344 26.08 -9.46 7.59
CA GLY A 344 25.08 -8.43 7.27
C GLY A 344 24.82 -8.01 5.81
N GLN A 345 25.19 -8.76 4.77
CA GLN A 345 24.85 -8.43 3.35
C GLN A 345 24.31 -9.65 2.60
N ASP A 346 23.31 -9.62 1.72
CA ASP A 346 22.34 -8.62 1.27
C ASP A 346 21.07 -9.42 0.90
N GLN A 347 19.98 -9.23 1.65
CA GLN A 347 18.68 -9.77 1.24
C GLN A 347 18.21 -8.98 0.03
N THR A 348 18.07 -9.64 -1.12
CA THR A 348 17.66 -8.96 -2.36
C THR A 348 16.16 -9.11 -2.59
N TRP A 349 15.47 -7.99 -2.71
CA TRP A 349 14.07 -7.92 -3.11
C TRP A 349 13.98 -7.90 -4.63
N ASP A 350 13.15 -8.77 -5.20
CA ASP A 350 12.97 -8.90 -6.63
C ASP A 350 11.56 -8.43 -7.05
N ILE A 351 11.48 -7.88 -8.26
CA ILE A 351 10.25 -7.40 -8.89
C ILE A 351 10.10 -8.12 -10.21
N ARG A 352 9.07 -8.96 -10.30
CA ARG A 352 8.76 -9.73 -11.51
C ARG A 352 7.44 -9.36 -12.14
N ASP A 353 6.72 -8.42 -11.54
CA ASP A 353 5.60 -7.78 -12.20
C ASP A 353 6.15 -6.73 -13.16
N ASP A 354 5.99 -6.95 -14.47
CA ASP A 354 6.43 -6.01 -15.51
C ASP A 354 5.75 -4.64 -15.42
N SER A 355 4.56 -4.55 -14.81
CA SER A 355 3.88 -3.26 -14.56
C SER A 355 4.48 -2.47 -13.39
N ALA A 356 5.21 -3.15 -12.50
CA ALA A 356 5.95 -2.57 -11.39
C ALA A 356 7.44 -2.40 -11.73
N ARG A 357 8.02 -3.33 -12.49
CA ARG A 357 9.34 -3.18 -13.09
C ARG A 357 9.28 -2.00 -14.05
N ASN A 358 10.27 -1.12 -14.01
CA ASN A 358 10.24 0.13 -14.78
C ASN A 358 9.10 1.08 -14.40
N PHE A 359 8.56 1.05 -13.17
CA PHE A 359 7.48 1.94 -12.76
C PHE A 359 7.75 3.44 -13.05
N ALA A 360 9.01 3.88 -13.01
CA ALA A 360 9.40 5.24 -13.39
C ALA A 360 9.02 5.62 -14.84
N VAL A 361 8.94 4.67 -15.77
CA VAL A 361 8.52 4.89 -17.16
C VAL A 361 7.07 5.36 -17.24
N ARG A 362 6.24 5.04 -16.25
CA ARG A 362 4.85 5.52 -16.18
C ARG A 362 4.75 7.05 -16.08
N LEU A 363 5.83 7.74 -15.71
CA LEU A 363 5.91 9.21 -15.78
C LEU A 363 5.82 9.74 -17.22
N ASP A 364 6.06 8.91 -18.24
CA ASP A 364 5.85 9.26 -19.65
C ASP A 364 4.37 9.09 -20.09
N GLU A 365 3.49 8.47 -19.29
CA GLU A 365 2.06 8.28 -19.61
C GLU A 365 1.29 9.62 -19.60
N GLY A 366 1.83 10.66 -18.98
CA GLY A 366 1.21 11.99 -18.94
C GLY A 366 -0.02 12.09 -18.03
N ILE A 367 -0.27 11.10 -17.17
CA ILE A 367 -1.43 11.04 -16.27
C ILE A 367 -1.15 11.62 -14.86
N GLY A 368 0.00 12.28 -14.68
CA GLY A 368 0.47 12.83 -13.41
C GLY A 368 1.84 12.26 -13.05
N SER A 369 2.37 12.65 -11.88
CA SER A 369 3.59 12.09 -11.27
C SER A 369 3.28 11.38 -9.95
N TRP A 370 4.15 10.47 -9.55
CA TRP A 370 4.24 9.94 -8.20
C TRP A 370 5.39 10.65 -7.46
N THR A 371 5.40 10.64 -6.12
CA THR A 371 6.36 11.43 -5.33
C THR A 371 7.31 10.61 -4.47
N GLY A 372 7.06 9.33 -4.30
CA GLY A 372 7.93 8.37 -3.63
C GLY A 372 7.36 6.97 -3.71
N VAL A 373 8.09 5.97 -3.22
CA VAL A 373 7.62 4.58 -3.11
C VAL A 373 8.02 4.02 -1.74
N LEU A 374 7.03 3.58 -0.97
CA LEU A 374 7.22 2.98 0.35
C LEU A 374 7.01 1.46 0.26
N ALA A 375 8.00 0.68 0.66
CA ALA A 375 7.88 -0.77 0.82
C ALA A 375 7.49 -1.11 2.27
N ILE A 376 6.35 -1.77 2.48
CA ILE A 376 5.71 -2.02 3.77
C ILE A 376 5.58 -3.53 3.99
N SER A 377 5.97 -4.00 5.18
CA SER A 377 5.91 -5.42 5.56
C SER A 377 5.59 -5.58 7.05
N PRO A 378 4.92 -6.69 7.45
CA PRO A 378 4.78 -7.06 8.87
C PRO A 378 6.10 -7.25 9.59
N ASP A 379 7.17 -7.60 8.88
CA ASP A 379 8.52 -7.53 9.41
C ASP A 379 9.00 -6.07 9.38
N PRO A 380 9.23 -5.42 10.55
CA PRO A 380 9.69 -4.04 10.60
C PRO A 380 11.00 -3.82 9.86
N ASP A 381 11.90 -4.81 9.83
CA ASP A 381 13.20 -4.65 9.17
C ASP A 381 13.11 -4.64 7.64
N TRP A 382 12.00 -5.11 7.09
CA TRP A 382 11.72 -5.09 5.66
C TRP A 382 11.02 -3.82 5.18
N CYS A 383 10.61 -2.94 6.10
CA CYS A 383 10.03 -1.64 5.79
C CYS A 383 11.09 -0.63 5.34
N GLN A 384 10.86 0.04 4.19
CA GLN A 384 11.86 0.91 3.59
C GLN A 384 11.27 1.94 2.62
N ASP A 385 11.87 3.13 2.53
CA ASP A 385 11.74 4.02 1.37
C ASP A 385 12.59 3.50 0.21
N VAL A 386 11.93 2.99 -0.83
CA VAL A 386 12.57 2.40 -2.02
C VAL A 386 12.52 3.34 -3.23
N THR A 387 12.18 4.62 -3.04
CA THR A 387 12.03 5.62 -4.10
C THR A 387 13.23 5.67 -5.04
N ASN A 388 14.44 5.73 -4.48
CA ASN A 388 15.67 5.82 -5.26
C ASN A 388 15.97 4.55 -6.06
N GLU A 389 15.48 3.40 -5.59
CA GLU A 389 15.69 2.12 -6.28
C GLU A 389 14.84 2.04 -7.56
N TYR A 390 13.69 2.74 -7.61
CA TYR A 390 12.89 2.91 -8.84
C TYR A 390 13.39 4.06 -9.74
N LEU A 391 14.21 4.97 -9.22
CA LEU A 391 14.81 6.11 -9.96
C LEU A 391 16.30 5.91 -10.27
N SER A 392 16.78 4.67 -10.16
CA SER A 392 18.15 4.30 -10.43
C SER A 392 18.21 3.15 -11.42
N SER A 393 19.18 3.24 -12.31
CA SER A 393 19.58 2.14 -13.18
C SER A 393 20.93 1.56 -12.73
N GLU A 394 21.48 1.92 -11.57
CA GLU A 394 22.85 1.56 -11.17
C GLU A 394 22.96 0.16 -10.54
N ASN A 395 21.86 -0.42 -10.03
CA ASN A 395 21.84 -1.77 -9.43
C ASN A 395 21.63 -2.88 -10.49
N GLN A 396 22.37 -2.84 -11.60
CA GLN A 396 22.11 -3.66 -12.80
C GLN A 396 22.51 -5.14 -12.70
N ASN A 397 23.30 -5.53 -11.70
CA ASN A 397 24.00 -6.81 -11.88
C ASN A 397 23.13 -8.04 -11.68
N VAL A 398 21.97 -7.99 -11.00
CA VAL A 398 21.02 -9.13 -11.02
C VAL A 398 19.54 -8.76 -10.76
N HIS A 399 19.20 -7.64 -10.09
CA HIS A 399 17.84 -7.37 -9.57
C HIS A 399 17.39 -5.89 -9.56
N GLY A 400 17.84 -5.09 -10.53
CA GLY A 400 17.44 -3.67 -10.62
C GLY A 400 15.94 -3.48 -10.89
N ARG A 401 15.34 -2.42 -10.33
CA ARG A 401 13.91 -2.09 -10.52
C ARG A 401 13.62 -1.33 -11.82
N ALA A 402 14.67 -0.89 -12.50
CA ALA A 402 14.60 -0.22 -13.79
C ALA A 402 15.62 -0.84 -14.74
N ASP A 403 15.18 -1.11 -15.96
CA ASP A 403 15.96 -1.68 -17.04
C ASP A 403 16.92 -0.65 -17.61
N SER A 404 18.08 -1.15 -18.07
CA SER A 404 19.13 -0.33 -18.68
C SER A 404 18.67 0.43 -19.91
N VAL A 405 17.64 -0.06 -20.61
CA VAL A 405 16.99 0.61 -21.75
C VAL A 405 16.46 2.00 -21.37
N HIS A 406 16.11 2.21 -20.11
CA HIS A 406 15.57 3.48 -19.60
C HIS A 406 16.59 4.32 -18.84
N ALA A 407 17.86 3.88 -18.72
CA ALA A 407 18.91 4.54 -17.95
C ALA A 407 19.08 6.03 -18.31
N THR A 408 19.03 6.36 -19.61
CA THR A 408 19.18 7.73 -20.10
C THR A 408 18.01 8.65 -19.72
N LYS A 409 16.85 8.09 -19.36
CA LYS A 409 15.66 8.84 -18.92
C LYS A 409 15.58 9.03 -17.41
N MET A 410 16.32 8.25 -16.62
CA MET A 410 16.27 8.29 -15.15
C MET A 410 16.52 9.69 -14.54
N PRO A 411 17.47 10.50 -15.04
CA PRO A 411 17.63 11.88 -14.54
C PRO A 411 16.38 12.74 -14.72
N ARG A 412 15.70 12.64 -15.89
CA ARG A 412 14.43 13.33 -16.16
C ARG A 412 13.32 12.84 -15.22
N TYR A 413 13.22 11.52 -15.02
CA TYR A 413 12.21 10.96 -14.10
C TYR A 413 12.42 11.43 -12.66
N ARG A 414 13.67 11.51 -12.19
CA ARG A 414 14.01 12.09 -10.89
C ARG A 414 13.59 13.56 -10.79
N GLU A 415 13.85 14.35 -11.82
CA GLU A 415 13.42 15.75 -11.88
C GLU A 415 11.89 15.89 -11.80
N LEU A 416 11.13 15.06 -12.52
CA LEU A 416 9.66 15.07 -12.46
C LEU A 416 9.14 14.73 -11.06
N VAL A 417 9.69 13.71 -10.41
CA VAL A 417 9.36 13.35 -9.02
C VAL A 417 9.70 14.50 -8.07
N GLU A 418 10.87 15.14 -8.23
CA GLU A 418 11.25 16.29 -7.40
C GLU A 418 10.37 17.53 -7.61
N ILE A 419 9.92 17.78 -8.85
CA ILE A 419 8.96 18.84 -9.14
C ILE A 419 7.64 18.55 -8.42
N ALA A 420 7.13 17.32 -8.51
CA ALA A 420 5.91 16.91 -7.85
C ALA A 420 6.02 16.94 -6.31
N GLN A 421 7.17 16.59 -5.75
CA GLN A 421 7.45 16.76 -4.32
C GLN A 421 7.46 18.22 -3.85
N ARG A 422 7.67 19.19 -4.75
CA ARG A 422 7.64 20.63 -4.42
C ARG A 422 6.27 21.25 -4.71
N ASP A 423 5.35 20.49 -5.29
CA ASP A 423 4.02 20.96 -5.66
C ASP A 423 3.11 21.06 -4.43
N THR A 424 2.79 22.29 -4.04
CA THR A 424 1.93 22.58 -2.90
C THR A 424 0.45 22.34 -3.17
N THR A 425 0.04 22.20 -4.44
CA THR A 425 -1.37 22.00 -4.82
C THR A 425 -1.71 20.53 -5.02
N GLY A 426 -0.73 19.72 -5.40
CA GLY A 426 -0.88 18.32 -5.77
C GLY A 426 -1.33 18.12 -7.22
N ASP A 427 -1.51 19.19 -8.00
CA ASP A 427 -1.99 19.13 -9.38
C ASP A 427 -1.05 18.37 -10.33
N SER A 428 0.24 18.34 -10.03
CA SER A 428 1.23 17.56 -10.78
C SER A 428 1.11 16.06 -10.54
N THR A 429 0.41 15.61 -9.50
CA THR A 429 0.27 14.20 -9.14
C THR A 429 -0.96 13.55 -9.77
N GLN A 430 -0.93 12.23 -9.93
CA GLN A 430 -2.10 11.49 -10.46
C GLN A 430 -3.25 11.50 -9.45
N ALA A 431 -2.95 11.31 -8.16
CA ALA A 431 -3.96 11.24 -7.11
C ALA A 431 -4.46 12.61 -6.63
N LYS A 432 -3.86 13.72 -7.09
CA LYS A 432 -4.17 15.09 -6.63
C LYS A 432 -3.99 15.27 -5.12
N THR A 433 -3.02 14.56 -4.55
CA THR A 433 -2.66 14.62 -3.14
C THR A 433 -1.29 15.28 -2.96
N VAL A 434 -0.98 15.69 -1.73
CA VAL A 434 0.24 16.42 -1.36
C VAL A 434 1.11 15.63 -0.38
N ILE A 435 1.09 14.29 -0.43
CA ILE A 435 1.86 13.45 0.49
C ILE A 435 3.36 13.69 0.29
N GLY A 436 3.83 13.66 -0.95
CA GLY A 436 5.22 13.94 -1.28
C GLY A 436 5.68 15.32 -0.82
N PHE A 437 4.81 16.33 -0.96
CA PHE A 437 5.07 17.68 -0.47
C PHE A 437 5.24 17.74 1.05
N ILE A 438 4.43 16.99 1.82
CA ILE A 438 4.57 16.91 3.27
C ILE A 438 5.90 16.29 3.69
N LEU A 439 6.32 15.21 3.02
CA LEU A 439 7.61 14.60 3.29
C LEU A 439 8.76 15.54 2.90
N LYS A 440 8.61 16.27 1.78
CA LYS A 440 9.60 17.24 1.31
C LYS A 440 9.77 18.41 2.27
N ARG A 441 8.66 19.00 2.77
CA ARG A 441 8.71 20.12 3.73
C ARG A 441 9.23 19.71 5.11
N ALA A 442 9.10 18.44 5.50
CA ALA A 442 9.72 17.90 6.71
C ALA A 442 11.24 17.72 6.59
N ASN A 443 11.79 17.85 5.37
CA ASN A 443 13.20 17.69 5.04
C ASN A 443 13.77 16.35 5.53
N TRP A 444 13.01 15.27 5.33
CA TRP A 444 13.43 13.92 5.71
C TRP A 444 14.30 13.27 4.63
N SER A 445 15.36 12.63 5.10
CA SER A 445 16.14 11.69 4.29
C SER A 445 15.38 10.36 4.13
N PRO A 446 15.65 9.58 3.07
CA PRO A 446 15.07 8.25 2.89
C PRO A 446 15.31 7.31 4.10
N SER A 447 16.44 7.46 4.80
CA SER A 447 16.73 6.71 6.03
C SER A 447 15.81 7.09 7.19
N GLU A 448 15.47 8.38 7.35
CA GLU A 448 14.53 8.82 8.39
C GLU A 448 13.09 8.37 8.10
N VAL A 449 12.70 8.38 6.82
CA VAL A 449 11.43 7.82 6.35
C VAL A 449 11.38 6.33 6.69
N SER A 450 12.41 5.57 6.30
CA SER A 450 12.51 4.14 6.57
C SER A 450 12.45 3.82 8.07
N GLU A 451 13.25 4.49 8.90
CA GLU A 451 13.25 4.30 10.36
C GLU A 451 11.88 4.61 10.99
N THR A 452 11.17 5.62 10.47
CA THR A 452 9.81 5.92 10.90
C THR A 452 8.82 4.82 10.48
N MET A 453 8.99 4.23 9.30
CA MET A 453 8.19 3.08 8.88
C MET A 453 8.45 1.85 9.73
N LYS A 454 9.72 1.56 10.08
CA LYS A 454 10.07 0.44 10.96
C LYS A 454 9.38 0.57 12.31
N ARG A 455 9.52 1.73 12.95
CA ARG A 455 8.83 2.03 14.23
C ARG A 455 7.32 1.88 14.10
N ALA A 456 6.72 2.44 13.04
CA ALA A 456 5.29 2.30 12.79
C ALA A 456 4.87 0.81 12.63
N SER A 457 5.68 -0.01 11.97
CA SER A 457 5.42 -1.46 11.86
C SER A 457 5.49 -2.16 13.20
N THR A 458 6.52 -1.88 14.01
CA THR A 458 6.66 -2.43 15.37
C THR A 458 5.48 -2.05 16.28
N GLU A 459 4.97 -0.83 16.15
CA GLU A 459 3.86 -0.32 16.96
C GLU A 459 2.48 -0.77 16.47
N TYR A 460 2.38 -1.33 15.25
CA TYR A 460 1.11 -1.67 14.64
C TYR A 460 0.28 -2.62 15.51
N GLY A 461 -0.98 -2.24 15.77
CA GLY A 461 -1.91 -2.99 16.62
C GLY A 461 -1.75 -2.77 18.13
N SER A 462 -0.66 -2.11 18.56
CA SER A 462 -0.46 -1.71 19.96
C SER A 462 -0.78 -0.24 20.22
N LYS A 463 -0.64 0.61 19.20
CA LYS A 463 -0.95 2.03 19.24
C LYS A 463 -1.91 2.41 18.12
N GLU A 464 -2.52 3.57 18.26
CA GLU A 464 -3.20 4.23 17.15
C GLU A 464 -2.18 4.93 16.24
N TRP A 465 -2.50 5.11 14.96
CA TRP A 465 -1.53 5.65 14.02
C TRP A 465 -1.20 7.13 14.27
N TRP A 466 -2.11 7.88 14.91
CA TRP A 466 -1.94 9.28 15.28
C TRP A 466 -1.26 9.48 16.64
N ASP A 467 -1.05 8.42 17.42
CA ASP A 467 -0.40 8.52 18.72
C ASP A 467 1.12 8.65 18.54
N LEU A 468 1.64 9.85 18.76
CA LEU A 468 3.05 10.19 18.56
C LEU A 468 3.82 10.40 19.87
N VAL A 469 3.18 10.18 21.02
CA VAL A 469 3.75 10.49 22.34
C VAL A 469 4.42 9.24 22.92
N ASP A 470 5.65 9.40 23.42
CA ASP A 470 6.33 8.35 24.20
C ASP A 470 5.70 8.25 25.60
N ASP A 471 5.48 7.02 26.08
CA ASP A 471 4.81 6.71 27.36
C ASP A 471 5.53 7.35 28.57
N ASP A 472 6.84 7.61 28.45
CA ASP A 472 7.69 8.23 29.47
C ASP A 472 7.35 9.70 29.78
N GLU A 473 6.61 10.39 28.90
CA GLU A 473 6.33 11.83 29.05
C GLU A 473 4.86 12.15 29.34
N ALA A 474 3.92 11.32 28.86
CA ALA A 474 2.51 11.43 29.25
C ALA A 474 2.32 11.35 30.78
N SER A 475 3.16 10.54 31.44
CA SER A 475 3.22 10.41 32.90
C SER A 475 3.80 11.62 33.65
N ARG A 476 4.39 12.60 32.95
CA ARG A 476 4.95 13.82 33.55
C ARG A 476 4.06 15.06 33.40
N ILE A 477 3.00 14.95 32.59
CA ILE A 477 2.10 16.06 32.23
C ILE A 477 0.74 15.97 32.97
N ILE A 478 0.44 14.80 33.56
CA ILE A 478 -0.66 14.57 34.51
C ILE A 478 -0.07 14.63 35.92
#